data_AF-A0A7J4PKK6-F1
#
_entry.id   AF-A0A7J4PKK6-F1
#
_cell.length_a   1.000
_cell.length_b   1.000
_cell.length_c   1.000
_cell.angle_alpha   90.00
_cell.angle_beta   90.00
_cell.angle_gamma   90.00
#
_symmetry.space_group_name_H-M   'P 1'
#
loop_
_entity.id
_entity.type
_entity.pdbx_description
1 polymer ?
#
loop_
_entity_poly.entity_id
_entity_poly.type
_entity_poly.pdbx_seq_one_letter_code
_entity_poly.pdbx_strand_id
1 'polypeptide(L)'
;MNQKKKKTLFAIAFILAVAIVGLYGVDSSGYLSVSEILSDPQAHLGQEVNAMGIVEYGSIEMVPGITLFELRDEDVENLKVRVKYTGDLPSNLAEGGKVSISGTMVSEDTIEASKIVTGCPSKYTE
;
A
#
# COMPACT_ATOMS: atom_id res chain seq x y z
N MET A 1 -15.80 44.93 1.68
CA MET A 1 -15.09 43.86 2.42
C MET A 1 -13.60 44.20 2.47
N ASN A 2 -13.10 44.65 3.63
CA ASN A 2 -11.78 45.30 3.78
C ASN A 2 -10.62 44.36 3.39
N GLN A 3 -9.64 44.88 2.64
CA GLN A 3 -8.45 44.15 2.16
C GLN A 3 -7.70 43.39 3.28
N LYS A 4 -7.74 43.93 4.52
CA LYS A 4 -7.17 43.26 5.71
C LYS A 4 -7.89 41.95 6.07
N LYS A 5 -9.23 41.91 5.95
CA LYS A 5 -10.04 40.70 6.24
C LYS A 5 -9.82 39.60 5.19
N LYS A 6 -9.58 39.96 3.92
CA LYS A 6 -9.25 39.00 2.86
C LYS A 6 -7.89 38.33 3.10
N LYS A 7 -6.86 39.10 3.47
CA LYS A 7 -5.52 38.55 3.79
C LYS A 7 -5.55 37.62 5.00
N THR A 8 -6.31 37.97 6.04
CA THR A 8 -6.51 37.09 7.21
C THR A 8 -7.27 35.82 6.86
N LEU A 9 -8.30 35.89 5.99
CA LEU A 9 -9.02 34.70 5.53
C LEU A 9 -8.10 33.74 4.75
N PHE A 10 -7.25 34.26 3.87
CA PHE A 10 -6.30 33.45 3.10
C PHE A 10 -5.25 32.77 4.00
N ALA A 11 -4.74 33.48 5.01
CA ALA A 11 -3.80 32.91 5.97
C ALA A 11 -4.43 31.78 6.80
N ILE A 12 -5.68 31.95 7.24
CA ILE A 12 -6.42 30.91 7.98
C ILE A 12 -6.71 29.70 7.09
N ALA A 13 -7.13 29.91 5.83
CA ALA A 13 -7.36 28.84 4.88
C ALA A 13 -6.07 28.06 4.55
N PHE A 14 -4.93 28.74 4.46
CA PHE A 14 -3.63 28.12 4.23
C PHE A 14 -3.17 27.28 5.43
N ILE A 15 -3.35 27.78 6.66
CA ILE A 15 -3.04 27.02 7.88
C ILE A 15 -3.95 25.79 8.01
N LEU A 16 -5.24 25.91 7.68
CA LEU A 16 -6.17 24.77 7.62
C LEU A 16 -5.76 23.75 6.56
N ALA A 17 -5.35 24.18 5.37
CA ALA A 17 -4.87 23.28 4.33
C ALA A 17 -3.60 22.53 4.74
N VAL A 18 -2.64 23.21 5.38
CA VAL A 18 -1.40 22.61 5.88
C VAL A 18 -1.67 21.68 7.07
N ALA A 19 -2.63 22.00 7.94
CA ALA A 19 -3.04 21.13 9.04
C ALA A 19 -3.73 19.85 8.56
N ILE A 20 -4.51 19.93 7.47
CA ILE A 20 -5.12 18.75 6.83
C ILE A 20 -4.03 17.85 6.24
N VAL A 21 -3.06 18.41 5.51
CA VAL A 21 -1.93 17.65 4.95
C VAL A 21 -1.03 17.06 6.04
N GLY A 22 -0.79 17.80 7.13
CA GLY A 22 0.00 17.34 8.29
C GLY A 22 -0.67 16.24 9.11
N LEU A 23 -2.01 16.09 9.02
CA LEU A 23 -2.75 14.99 9.65
C LEU A 23 -2.70 13.68 8.85
N TYR A 24 -2.44 13.74 7.53
CA TYR A 24 -2.25 12.54 6.69
C TYR A 24 -0.83 11.99 6.71
N GLY A 25 0.07 12.60 7.49
CA GLY A 25 1.32 11.96 7.90
C GLY A 25 1.01 10.86 8.92
N VAL A 26 0.29 9.82 8.49
CA VAL A 26 0.13 8.61 9.28
C VAL A 26 1.45 7.85 9.19
N ASP A 27 2.03 7.54 10.35
CA ASP A 27 3.14 6.63 10.49
C ASP A 27 2.81 5.32 9.75
N SER A 28 3.32 5.16 8.53
CA SER A 28 3.17 3.97 7.67
C SER A 28 4.02 2.78 8.17
N SER A 29 4.20 2.69 9.49
CA SER A 29 4.93 1.61 10.15
C SER A 29 4.09 0.33 10.31
N GLY A 30 2.78 0.39 10.00
CA GLY A 30 1.87 -0.76 10.01
C GLY A 30 1.68 -1.42 8.64
N TYR A 31 1.33 -2.71 8.64
CA TYR A 31 0.85 -3.41 7.45
C TYR A 31 -0.65 -3.14 7.27
N LEU A 32 -1.01 -2.65 6.09
CA LEU A 32 -2.39 -2.40 5.65
C LEU A 32 -2.94 -3.63 4.94
N SER A 33 -4.24 -3.87 5.04
CA SER A 33 -4.92 -4.86 4.20
C SER A 33 -5.05 -4.37 2.75
N VAL A 34 -5.35 -5.29 1.83
CA VAL A 34 -5.60 -4.93 0.42
C VAL A 34 -6.83 -4.03 0.31
N SER A 35 -7.87 -4.27 1.11
CA SER A 35 -9.08 -3.46 1.16
C SER A 35 -8.83 -2.04 1.67
N GLU A 36 -7.95 -1.85 2.65
CA GLU A 36 -7.55 -0.52 3.14
C GLU A 36 -6.84 0.28 2.06
N ILE A 37 -5.88 -0.34 1.37
CA ILE A 37 -5.14 0.30 0.27
C ILE A 37 -6.07 0.70 -0.87
N LEU A 38 -7.00 -0.19 -1.24
CA LEU A 38 -7.96 0.07 -2.32
C LEU A 38 -9.12 1.01 -1.91
N SER A 39 -9.25 1.35 -0.63
CA SER A 39 -10.24 2.33 -0.17
C SER A 39 -9.85 3.77 -0.53
N ASP A 40 -8.55 4.06 -0.57
CA ASP A 40 -8.02 5.34 -1.05
C ASP A 40 -6.68 5.16 -1.81
N PRO A 41 -6.71 4.55 -3.00
CA PRO A 41 -5.49 4.25 -3.74
C PRO A 41 -4.73 5.52 -4.15
N GLN A 42 -5.46 6.62 -4.41
CA GLN A 42 -4.88 7.91 -4.79
C GLN A 42 -4.03 8.50 -3.66
N ALA A 43 -4.42 8.31 -2.40
CA ALA A 43 -3.62 8.73 -1.25
C ALA A 43 -2.31 7.93 -1.11
N HIS A 44 -2.19 6.77 -1.75
CA HIS A 44 -1.02 5.90 -1.68
C HIS A 44 -0.16 5.91 -2.95
N LEU A 45 -0.63 6.48 -4.06
CA LEU A 45 0.14 6.59 -5.30
C LEU A 45 1.50 7.27 -5.09
N GLY A 46 2.55 6.60 -5.56
CA GLY A 46 3.94 7.06 -5.46
C GLY A 46 4.55 6.94 -4.05
N GLN A 47 3.82 6.38 -3.08
CA GLN A 47 4.29 6.20 -1.72
C GLN A 47 4.65 4.74 -1.43
N GLU A 48 5.50 4.56 -0.42
CA GLU A 48 5.80 3.24 0.12
C GLU A 48 4.61 2.73 0.94
N VAL A 49 4.18 1.51 0.64
CA VAL A 49 3.06 0.82 1.27
C VAL A 49 3.50 -0.55 1.75
N ASN A 50 3.03 -0.92 2.93
CA ASN A 50 3.16 -2.26 3.47
C ASN A 50 1.78 -2.92 3.35
N ALA A 51 1.63 -3.90 2.46
CA ALA A 51 0.35 -4.59 2.24
C ALA A 51 0.40 -6.01 2.80
N MET A 52 -0.70 -6.49 3.36
CA MET A 52 -0.87 -7.86 3.82
C MET A 52 -2.09 -8.48 3.15
N GLY A 53 -1.95 -9.74 2.72
CA GLY A 53 -3.04 -10.47 2.10
C GLY A 53 -2.69 -11.93 1.82
N ILE A 54 -3.49 -12.55 0.98
CA ILE A 54 -3.36 -13.95 0.56
C ILE A 54 -2.99 -13.97 -0.92
N VAL A 55 -1.98 -14.75 -1.29
CA VAL A 55 -1.63 -14.94 -2.71
C VAL A 55 -2.77 -15.68 -3.41
N GLU A 56 -3.33 -15.09 -4.45
CA GLU A 56 -4.46 -15.68 -5.16
C GLU A 56 -4.05 -16.94 -5.93
N TYR A 57 -4.90 -17.96 -5.91
CA TYR A 57 -4.66 -19.22 -6.62
C TYR A 57 -4.59 -19.02 -8.13
N GLY A 58 -3.59 -19.64 -8.77
CA GLY A 58 -3.32 -19.51 -10.20
C GLY A 58 -2.84 -18.13 -10.65
N SER A 59 -2.49 -17.22 -9.73
CA SER A 59 -2.08 -15.85 -10.08
C SER A 59 -0.57 -15.67 -10.27
N ILE A 60 0.25 -16.61 -9.80
CA ILE A 60 1.71 -16.49 -9.86
C ILE A 60 2.17 -16.70 -11.30
N GLU A 61 2.69 -15.63 -11.91
CA GLU A 61 3.30 -15.63 -13.23
C GLU A 61 4.77 -15.23 -13.12
N MET A 62 5.66 -16.13 -13.53
CA MET A 62 7.10 -15.88 -13.57
C MET A 62 7.49 -15.46 -14.98
N VAL A 63 7.84 -14.18 -15.14
CA VAL A 63 8.41 -13.67 -16.40
C VAL A 63 9.91 -13.42 -16.22
N PRO A 64 10.70 -13.31 -17.29
CA PRO A 64 12.14 -13.09 -17.18
C PRO A 64 12.47 -11.83 -16.35
N GLY A 65 13.03 -12.04 -15.16
CA GLY A 65 13.47 -10.97 -14.24
C GLY A 65 12.36 -10.34 -13.38
N ILE A 66 11.11 -10.79 -13.46
CA ILE A 66 9.99 -10.26 -12.68
C ILE A 66 9.04 -11.41 -12.30
N THR A 67 8.56 -11.43 -11.06
CA THR A 67 7.43 -12.26 -10.64
C THR A 67 6.19 -11.38 -10.47
N LEU A 68 5.10 -11.80 -11.10
CA LEU A 68 3.80 -11.14 -11.02
C LEU A 68 2.85 -12.06 -10.24
N PHE A 69 2.04 -11.50 -9.36
CA PHE A 69 0.95 -12.25 -8.70
C PHE A 69 -0.14 -11.29 -8.21
N GLU A 70 -1.31 -11.84 -7.89
CA GLU A 70 -2.38 -11.08 -7.25
C GLU A 70 -2.40 -11.34 -5.75
N LEU A 71 -2.46 -10.27 -4.98
CA LEU A 71 -2.64 -10.31 -3.54
C LEU A 71 -4.09 -9.99 -3.23
N ARG A 72 -4.81 -10.97 -2.70
CA ARG A 72 -6.21 -10.86 -2.29
C ARG A 72 -6.31 -10.44 -0.83
N ASP A 73 -7.34 -9.67 -0.50
CA ASP A 73 -7.67 -9.37 0.90
C ASP A 73 -8.04 -10.64 1.67
N GLU A 74 -7.71 -10.70 2.97
CA GLU A 74 -8.05 -11.84 3.82
C GLU A 74 -9.54 -11.91 4.13
N ASP A 75 -10.17 -10.77 4.38
CA ASP A 75 -11.58 -10.66 4.78
C ASP A 75 -12.51 -10.48 3.57
N VAL A 76 -12.00 -9.90 2.47
CA VAL A 76 -12.80 -9.52 1.29
C VAL A 76 -12.27 -10.17 0.01
N GLU A 77 -12.80 -11.36 -0.32
CA GLU A 77 -12.23 -12.20 -1.40
C GLU A 77 -12.23 -11.55 -2.81
N ASN A 78 -13.14 -10.60 -3.06
CA ASN A 78 -13.24 -9.90 -4.34
C ASN A 78 -12.26 -8.72 -4.49
N LEU A 79 -11.56 -8.33 -3.42
CA LEU A 79 -10.58 -7.25 -3.47
C LEU A 79 -9.18 -7.82 -3.64
N LYS A 80 -8.52 -7.38 -4.71
CA LYS A 80 -7.21 -7.88 -5.15
C LYS A 80 -6.36 -6.74 -5.66
N VAL A 81 -5.06 -6.81 -5.42
CA VAL A 81 -4.06 -5.88 -5.95
C VAL A 81 -2.99 -6.67 -6.68
N ARG A 82 -2.52 -6.14 -7.82
CA ARG A 82 -1.42 -6.72 -8.59
C ARG A 82 -0.10 -6.39 -7.92
N VAL A 83 0.74 -7.40 -7.77
CA VAL A 83 2.07 -7.26 -7.19
C VAL A 83 3.10 -7.60 -8.25
N LYS A 84 4.03 -6.67 -8.46
CA LYS A 84 5.19 -6.82 -9.32
C LYS A 84 6.44 -6.88 -8.46
N TYR A 85 7.15 -7.99 -8.50
CA TYR A 85 8.34 -8.22 -7.68
C TYR A 85 9.55 -8.53 -8.54
N THR A 86 10.66 -7.83 -8.32
CA THR A 86 11.89 -7.95 -9.11
C THR A 86 13.04 -8.64 -8.36
N GLY A 87 12.82 -9.01 -7.10
CA GLY A 87 13.84 -9.64 -6.25
C GLY A 87 13.82 -11.17 -6.27
N ASP A 88 14.68 -11.75 -5.46
CA ASP A 88 14.68 -13.20 -5.21
C ASP A 88 13.41 -13.60 -4.46
N LEU A 89 12.65 -14.51 -5.06
CA LEU A 89 11.39 -14.98 -4.49
C LEU A 89 11.68 -15.83 -3.24
N PRO A 90 11.03 -15.58 -2.10
CA PRO A 90 11.20 -16.43 -0.94
C PRO A 90 10.69 -17.85 -1.27
N SER A 91 11.47 -18.88 -0.88
CA SER A 91 11.22 -20.28 -1.27
C SER A 91 9.92 -20.87 -0.72
N ASN A 92 9.33 -20.21 0.27
CA ASN A 92 8.08 -20.55 0.91
C ASN A 92 6.89 -19.70 0.43
N LEU A 93 7.06 -18.89 -0.62
CA LEU A 93 5.93 -18.27 -1.31
C LEU A 93 5.10 -19.37 -1.98
N ALA A 94 3.81 -19.40 -1.67
CA ALA A 94 2.87 -20.35 -2.26
C ALA A 94 1.50 -19.70 -2.45
N GLU A 95 0.77 -20.18 -3.44
CA GLU A 95 -0.63 -19.85 -3.65
C GLU A 95 -1.48 -20.20 -2.43
N GLY A 96 -2.47 -19.37 -2.11
CA GLY A 96 -3.25 -19.47 -0.88
C GLY A 96 -2.47 -19.14 0.40
N GLY A 97 -1.17 -18.84 0.29
CA GLY A 97 -0.33 -18.44 1.41
C GLY A 97 -0.57 -17.00 1.82
N LYS A 98 -0.59 -16.75 3.14
CA LYS A 98 -0.63 -15.41 3.70
C LYS A 98 0.75 -14.76 3.63
N VAL A 99 0.82 -13.57 3.07
CA VAL A 99 2.06 -12.84 2.85
C VAL A 99 1.89 -11.37 3.19
N SER A 100 3.01 -10.76 3.54
CA SER A 100 3.15 -9.33 3.72
C SER A 100 4.18 -8.83 2.72
N ILE A 101 3.84 -7.79 1.97
CA ILE A 101 4.73 -7.14 1.01
C ILE A 101 5.02 -5.71 1.45
N SER A 102 6.22 -5.25 1.14
CA SER A 102 6.60 -3.84 1.21
C SER A 102 7.00 -3.40 -0.19
N GLY A 103 6.50 -2.26 -0.62
CA GLY A 103 6.71 -1.79 -1.99
C GLY A 103 6.19 -0.39 -2.22
N THR A 104 6.27 0.07 -3.45
CA THR A 104 5.72 1.36 -3.86
C THR A 104 4.44 1.14 -4.64
N MET A 105 3.37 1.85 -4.30
CA MET A 105 2.15 1.84 -5.09
C MET A 105 2.36 2.67 -6.36
N VAL A 106 2.43 2.00 -7.51
CA VAL A 106 2.74 2.61 -8.81
C VAL A 106 1.50 2.88 -9.65
N SER A 107 0.37 2.25 -9.32
CA SER A 107 -0.95 2.48 -9.92
C SER A 107 -2.04 2.10 -8.92
N GLU A 108 -3.29 2.46 -9.20
CA GLU A 108 -4.42 2.27 -8.27
C GLU A 108 -4.63 0.80 -7.84
N ASP A 109 -4.18 -0.14 -8.67
CA ASP A 109 -4.32 -1.57 -8.47
C ASP A 109 -2.97 -2.31 -8.52
N THR A 110 -1.84 -1.60 -8.54
CA THR A 110 -0.52 -2.22 -8.77
C THR A 110 0.52 -1.69 -7.79
N ILE A 111 1.18 -2.63 -7.12
CA ILE A 111 2.28 -2.39 -6.18
C ILE A 111 3.56 -3.00 -6.75
N GLU A 112 4.61 -2.19 -6.86
CA GLU A 112 5.95 -2.67 -7.12
C GLU A 112 6.60 -3.04 -5.78
N ALA A 113 6.60 -4.35 -5.48
CA ALA A 113 7.16 -4.88 -4.25
C ALA A 113 8.69 -4.91 -4.32
N SER A 114 9.32 -4.43 -3.27
CA SER A 114 10.76 -4.52 -3.02
C SER A 114 11.10 -5.62 -2.02
N LYS A 115 10.14 -6.01 -1.18
CA LYS A 115 10.30 -7.06 -0.16
C LYS A 115 9.03 -7.88 -0.03
N ILE A 116 9.19 -9.20 0.10
CA ILE A 116 8.11 -10.13 0.41
C ILE A 116 8.49 -10.93 1.66
N VAL A 117 7.56 -11.00 2.61
CA VAL A 117 7.66 -11.81 3.82
C VAL A 117 6.45 -12.72 3.87
N THR A 118 6.68 -14.02 3.93
CA THR A 118 5.64 -15.04 4.08
C THR A 118 5.30 -15.23 5.56
N GLY A 119 4.02 -15.30 5.92
CA GLY A 119 3.56 -15.44 7.30
C GLY A 119 3.22 -14.11 7.99
N CYS A 120 2.70 -14.19 9.23
CA CYS A 120 2.29 -13.01 9.99
C CYS A 120 3.51 -12.20 10.49
N PRO A 121 3.52 -10.87 10.32
CA PRO A 121 4.64 -10.01 10.72
C PRO A 121 4.89 -10.00 12.24
N SER A 122 3.90 -10.41 13.05
CA SER A 122 3.97 -10.50 14.52
C SER A 122 5.05 -11.44 15.06
N LYS A 123 5.69 -12.25 14.19
CA LYS A 123 6.82 -13.11 14.55
C LYS A 123 8.19 -12.45 14.38
N TYR A 124 8.27 -11.24 13.82
CA TYR A 124 9.54 -10.59 13.44
C TYR A 124 9.81 -9.26 14.16
N THR A 125 8.98 -8.89 15.13
CA THR A 125 9.30 -7.82 16.08
C THR A 125 10.13 -8.42 17.21
N GLU A 126 11.46 -8.33 17.11
CA GLU A 126 12.37 -8.43 18.26
C GLU A 126 12.78 -7.03 18.73
#